data_AF-A0A9E2HZL9-F1
#
_entry.id   AF-A0A9E2HZL9-F1
#
_cell.length_a   1.000
_cell.length_b   1.000
_cell.length_c   1.000
_cell.angle_alpha   90.00
_cell.angle_beta   90.00
_cell.angle_gamma   90.00
#
_symmetry.space_group_name_H-M   'P 1'
#
loop_
_entity.id
_entity.type
_entity.pdbx_description
1 polymer ?
#
loop_
_entity_poly.entity_id
_entity_poly.type
_entity_poly.pdbx_seq_one_letter_code
_entity_poly.pdbx_strand_id
1 'polypeptide(L)' 'MQPKDIQKSACDLLARREHSKFELRQKFKVRQFDEESIETTLSFLASNGWQSDERFVEALVRERIARGYGPLKILNELH' A
#
# COMPACT_ATOMS: atom_id res chain seq x y z
N MET A 1 8.80 19.00 2.65
CA MET A 1 8.05 18.54 1.45
C MET A 1 6.58 18.83 1.71
N GLN A 2 5.77 19.30 0.75
CA GLN A 2 4.41 19.78 1.06
C GLN A 2 3.40 18.61 1.11
N PRO A 3 2.31 18.68 1.91
CA PRO A 3 1.29 17.62 2.00
C PRO A 3 0.64 17.23 0.65
N LYS A 4 0.60 18.15 -0.32
CA LYS A 4 0.11 17.86 -1.68
C LYS A 4 0.99 16.87 -2.44
N ASP A 5 2.29 16.80 -2.12
CA ASP A 5 3.22 15.91 -2.82
C ASP A 5 3.06 14.45 -2.37
N ILE A 6 2.79 14.20 -1.08
CA ILE A 6 2.56 12.85 -0.57
C ILE A 6 1.23 12.27 -1.07
N GLN A 7 0.18 13.09 -1.17
CA GLN A 7 -1.11 12.68 -1.71
C GLN A 7 -1.02 12.31 -3.19
N LYS A 8 -0.36 13.13 -4.02
CA LYS A 8 -0.11 12.80 -5.42
C LYS A 8 0.69 11.51 -5.56
N SER A 9 1.75 11.38 -4.76
CA SER A 9 2.56 10.16 -4.65
C SER A 9 1.72 8.93 -4.31
N ALA A 10 0.76 9.05 -3.39
CA ALA A 10 -0.17 7.98 -3.03
C ALA A 10 -1.09 7.60 -4.20
N CYS A 11 -1.69 8.60 -4.86
CA CYS A 11 -2.53 8.38 -6.04
C CYS A 11 -1.78 7.63 -7.15
N ASP A 12 -0.55 8.07 -7.47
CA ASP A 12 0.28 7.44 -8.51
C ASP A 12 0.61 5.97 -8.19
N LEU A 13 0.77 5.63 -6.90
CA LEU A 13 1.01 4.26 -6.45
C LEU A 13 -0.28 3.42 -6.53
N LEU A 14 -1.37 3.90 -5.94
CA LEU A 14 -2.65 3.20 -5.87
C LEU A 14 -3.32 3.03 -7.24
N ALA A 15 -3.09 3.95 -8.19
CA ALA A 15 -3.58 3.84 -9.55
C ALA A 15 -3.00 2.63 -10.32
N ARG A 16 -1.84 2.10 -9.90
CA ARG A 16 -1.17 0.99 -10.59
C ARG A 16 -1.57 -0.37 -10.03
N ARG A 17 -1.76 -0.46 -8.71
CA ARG A 17 -2.20 -1.67 -8.00
C ARG A 17 -2.62 -1.32 -6.57
N GLU A 18 -3.33 -2.25 -5.94
CA GLU A 18 -3.53 -2.25 -4.50
C GLU A 18 -2.17 -2.25 -3.77
N HIS A 19 -2.10 -1.49 -2.68
CA HIS A 19 -0.93 -1.41 -1.80
C HIS A 19 -1.39 -1.52 -0.36
N SER A 20 -0.61 -2.22 0.47
CA SER A 20 -0.85 -2.22 1.92
C SER A 20 -0.49 -0.88 2.55
N LYS A 21 -1.07 -0.60 3.72
CA LYS A 21 -0.70 0.56 4.53
C LYS A 21 0.79 0.54 4.85
N PHE A 22 1.34 -0.64 5.12
CA PHE A 22 2.77 -0.84 5.37
C PHE A 22 3.62 -0.50 4.15
N GLU A 23 3.29 -1.00 2.95
CA GLU A 23 4.03 -0.70 1.72
C GLU A 23 4.05 0.80 1.43
N LEU A 24 2.91 1.48 1.56
CA LEU A 24 2.82 2.93 1.36
C LEU A 24 3.69 3.67 2.38
N ARG A 25 3.62 3.31 3.67
CA ARG A 25 4.46 3.91 4.71
C ARG A 25 5.95 3.80 4.38
N GLN A 26 6.42 2.60 4.02
CA GLN A 26 7.83 2.39 3.68
C GLN A 26 8.24 3.22 2.47
N LYS A 27 7.40 3.27 1.43
CA LYS A 27 7.66 4.10 0.24
C LYS A 27 7.72 5.59 0.58
N PHE A 28 6.86 6.07 1.47
CA PHE A 28 6.89 7.46 1.90
C PHE A 28 8.11 7.78 2.78
N LYS A 29 8.52 6.86 3.66
CA LYS A 29 9.77 6.99 4.43
C LYS A 29 11.01 7.05 3.53
N VAL A 30 11.09 6.20 2.51
CA VAL A 30 12.18 6.24 1.51
C VAL A 30 12.22 7.57 0.77
N ARG A 31 11.05 8.19 0.53
CA ARG A 31 10.92 9.53 -0.07
C ARG A 31 11.14 10.68 0.93
N GLN A 32 11.52 10.38 2.17
CA GLN A 32 11.85 11.34 3.22
C GLN A 32 10.69 12.28 3.59
N PHE A 33 9.45 11.80 3.50
CA PHE A 33 8.32 12.51 4.11
C PHE A 33 8.37 12.40 5.65
N ASP A 34 7.91 13.43 6.34
CA ASP A 34 7.80 13.44 7.79
C ASP A 34 6.70 12.48 8.28
N GLU A 35 6.86 11.96 9.50
CA GLU A 35 5.98 10.93 10.05
C GLU A 35 4.54 11.41 10.24
N GLU A 36 4.35 12.69 10.57
CA GLU A 36 3.02 13.29 10.74
C GLU A 36 2.25 13.34 9.41
N SER A 37 2.89 13.79 8.33
CA SER A 37 2.32 13.80 6.99
C SER A 37 2.02 12.39 6.48
N ILE A 38 2.89 11.42 6.80
CA ILE A 38 2.68 10.01 6.48
C ILE A 38 1.42 9.48 7.17
N GLU A 39 1.32 9.63 8.50
CA GLU A 39 0.17 9.12 9.25
C GLU A 39 -1.15 9.78 8.83
N THR A 40 -1.13 11.11 8.67
CA THR A 40 -2.29 11.87 8.22
C THR A 40 -2.76 11.39 6.85
N THR A 41 -1.83 11.19 5.91
CA THR A 41 -2.16 10.73 4.57
C THR A 41 -2.66 9.29 4.57
N LEU A 42 -2.01 8.38 5.30
CA LEU A 42 -2.46 6.99 5.39
C LEU A 42 -3.86 6.87 6.01
N SER A 43 -4.14 7.66 7.06
CA SER A 43 -5.47 7.74 7.68
C SER A 43 -6.52 8.26 6.69
N PHE A 44 -6.19 9.31 5.92
CA PHE A 44 -7.06 9.84 4.88
C PHE A 44 -7.36 8.79 3.79
N LEU A 45 -6.34 8.09 3.29
CA LEU A 45 -6.51 7.07 2.25
C LEU A 45 -7.36 5.89 2.71
N ALA A 46 -7.15 5.42 3.94
CA ALA A 46 -7.93 4.33 4.52
C ALA A 46 -9.39 4.74 4.77
N SER A 47 -9.62 5.92 5.35
CA SER A 47 -10.99 6.41 5.64
C SER A 47 -11.81 6.69 4.37
N ASN A 48 -11.16 7.07 3.27
CA ASN A 48 -11.82 7.23 1.96
C ASN A 48 -11.88 5.91 1.16
N GLY A 49 -11.39 4.80 1.71
CA GLY A 49 -11.40 3.49 1.06
C GLY A 49 -10.47 3.39 -0.15
N TRP A 50 -9.54 4.33 -0.34
CA TRP A 50 -8.56 4.30 -1.43
C TRP A 50 -7.47 3.27 -1.16
N GLN A 51 -7.16 3.04 0.12
CA GLN A 51 -6.27 1.99 0.59
C GLN A 51 -7.09 0.97 1.39
N SER A 52 -6.87 -0.32 1.14
CA SER A 52 -7.42 -1.42 1.95
C SER A 52 -6.43 -2.58 1.98
N ASP A 53 -6.03 -2.98 3.19
CA ASP A 53 -5.15 -4.15 3.35
C ASP A 53 -5.85 -5.44 2.91
N GLU A 54 -7.17 -5.55 3.09
CA GLU A 54 -7.96 -6.68 2.62
C GLU A 54 -7.92 -6.80 1.09
N ARG A 55 -8.21 -5.71 0.35
CA ARG A 55 -8.14 -5.72 -1.12
C ARG A 55 -6.72 -5.99 -1.61
N PHE A 56 -5.71 -5.48 -0.91
CA PHE A 56 -4.31 -5.77 -1.20
C PHE A 56 -4.01 -7.28 -1.06
N VAL A 57 -4.40 -7.91 0.05
CA VAL A 57 -4.18 -9.34 0.27
C VAL A 57 -4.89 -10.18 -0.79
N GLU A 58 -6.15 -9.88 -1.10
CA GLU A 58 -6.90 -10.59 -2.14
C GLU A 58 -6.24 -10.49 -3.52
N ALA A 59 -5.82 -9.28 -3.91
CA ALA A 59 -5.14 -9.05 -5.17
C ALA A 59 -3.79 -9.79 -5.23
N LEU A 60 -3.02 -9.77 -4.14
CA LEU A 60 -1.74 -10.46 -4.04
C LEU A 60 -1.92 -11.98 -4.13
N VAL A 61 -2.84 -12.56 -3.36
CA VAL A 61 -3.14 -14.00 -3.38
C VAL A 61 -3.55 -14.43 -4.78
N ARG A 62 -4.45 -13.68 -5.43
CA ARG A 62 -4.90 -13.97 -6.80
C ARG A 62 -3.74 -13.94 -7.80
N GLU A 63 -2.89 -12.91 -7.74
CA GLU A 63 -1.69 -12.79 -8.58
C GLU A 63 -0.74 -13.97 -8.39
N ARG A 64 -0.52 -14.40 -7.14
CA ARG A 64 0.39 -15.50 -6.80
C ARG A 64 -0.14 -16.87 -7.23
N ILE A 65 -1.43 -17.12 -7.06
CA ILE A 65 -2.08 -18.33 -7.58
C ILE A 65 -1.93 -18.39 -9.11
N ALA A 66 -2.18 -17.28 -9.81
CA ALA A 66 -2.03 -17.21 -11.27
C ALA A 66 -0.57 -17.48 -11.73
N ARG A 67 0.41 -17.24 -10.87
CA ARG A 67 1.84 -17.56 -11.10
C ARG A 67 2.26 -18.95 -10.62
N GLY A 68 1.33 -19.78 -10.13
CA GLY A 68 1.60 -21.14 -9.69
C GLY A 68 2.28 -21.24 -8.32
N TYR A 69 2.18 -20.21 -7.47
CA TYR A 69 2.76 -20.26 -6.13
C TYR A 69 1.91 -21.15 -5.22
N GLY A 70 2.56 -22.01 -4.44
CA GLY A 70 1.88 -22.84 -3.45
C GLY A 70 1.37 -22.04 -2.24
N PRO A 71 0.31 -22.49 -1.55
CA PRO A 71 -0.34 -21.74 -0.46
C PRO A 71 0.61 -21.32 0.67
N LEU A 72 1.54 -22.19 1.08
CA LEU A 72 2.53 -21.87 2.13
C LEU A 72 3.45 -20.71 1.74
N LYS A 73 3.81 -20.61 0.46
CA LYS A 73 4.65 -19.51 -0.04
C LYS A 73 3.88 -18.20 -0.05
N ILE A 74 2.59 -18.24 -0.41
CA ILE A 74 1.71 -17.07 -0.40
C ILE A 74 1.52 -16.56 1.03
N LEU A 75 1.23 -17.45 1.98
CA LEU A 75 1.05 -17.07 3.39
C LEU A 75 2.31 -16.42 3.98
N ASN A 76 3.49 -16.90 3.63
CA ASN A 76 4.76 -16.34 4.10
C ASN A 76 5.07 -14.94 3.52
N GLU A 77 4.36 -14.49 2.48
CA GLU A 77 4.45 -13.13 1.94
C GLU A 77 3.45 -12.16 2.61
N LEU A 78 2.50 -12.65 3.42
CA LEU A 78 1.44 -11.87 4.07
C LEU A 78 1.80 -11.35 5.48
N HIS A 79 3.05 -10.89 5.66
CA HIS A 79 3.53 -10.36 6.95
C HIS A 79 3.36 -8.84 7.07
#